data_AF-A0A6D2KGE8-F1
#
_entry.id   AF-A0A6D2KGE8-F1
#
_cell.length_a   1.000
_cell.length_b   1.000
_cell.length_c   1.000
_cell.angle_alpha   90.00
_cell.angle_beta   90.00
_cell.angle_gamma   90.00
#
_symmetry.space_group_name_H-M   'P 1'
#
loop_
_entity.id
_entity.type
_entity.pdbx_description
1 polymer ?
#
loop_
_entity_poly.entity_id
_entity_poly.type
_entity_poly.pdbx_seq_one_letter_code
_entity_poly.pdbx_strand_id
1 'polypeptide(L)'
;MAKMSPFFTPSFLLLVSVVILQLSAVISAVRINSRTLANLPQQQKNLDAPSSYPRWCVPKQETTDAQLQANIDFVCKINKMDCRSIFPGPERQCSQDTLTIKAAYAMTSYYISKGLTGDACSFNGSGIVTTDDPPASYTCAIPQGIPDAKWCVAKQETTDTQLQANIDLVCKIHGIDCTSIFPGPDGLCSNSTLRTRAEFAMTAYYISNGLLDLGCNFNGSGIVTPNPPASNTCGRPDRIVDAKWCVPKQGTTSTQLQANIDSVCNTHYIDCKGPDGSCSKDTLETRAAYAMTANYISNGLNEFGCYFNGTAIITTTSPSSNTCFIPGGL
;
A
#
# COMPACT_ATOMS: atom_id res chain seq x y z
N MET A 1 -26.13 -62.03 6.17
CA MET A 1 -27.18 -61.63 7.14
C MET A 1 -26.89 -60.22 7.62
N ALA A 2 -27.52 -59.20 7.05
CA ALA A 2 -27.42 -57.82 7.53
C ALA A 2 -28.78 -57.42 8.12
N LYS A 3 -28.81 -57.18 9.43
CA LYS A 3 -29.97 -56.65 10.16
C LYS A 3 -30.06 -55.15 9.90
N MET A 4 -31.08 -54.70 9.17
CA MET A 4 -31.50 -53.30 9.16
C MET A 4 -32.45 -53.06 10.35
N SER A 5 -32.05 -52.16 11.24
CA SER A 5 -32.82 -51.70 12.40
C SER A 5 -33.87 -50.64 11.98
N PRO A 6 -35.07 -50.63 12.59
CA PRO A 6 -36.11 -49.66 12.27
C PRO A 6 -36.06 -48.47 13.23
N PHE A 7 -35.53 -47.33 12.78
CA PHE A 7 -35.59 -46.05 13.50
C PHE A 7 -36.54 -45.08 12.78
N PHE A 8 -37.81 -45.45 12.62
CA PHE A 8 -38.85 -44.52 12.18
C PHE A 8 -40.10 -44.74 13.01
N THR A 9 -40.08 -44.28 14.25
CA THR A 9 -41.29 -44.14 15.04
C THR A 9 -42.01 -42.84 14.64
N PRO A 10 -43.35 -42.79 14.69
CA PRO A 10 -44.13 -41.62 14.31
C PRO A 10 -43.77 -40.36 15.12
N SER A 11 -43.23 -40.51 16.32
CA SER A 11 -42.70 -39.40 17.13
C SER A 11 -41.46 -38.73 16.52
N PHE A 12 -40.62 -39.47 15.79
CA PHE A 12 -39.42 -38.93 15.14
C PHE A 12 -39.78 -38.09 13.90
N LEU A 13 -40.79 -38.52 13.14
CA LEU A 13 -41.33 -37.75 12.02
C LEU A 13 -41.99 -36.44 12.49
N LEU A 14 -42.68 -36.46 13.64
CA LEU A 14 -43.23 -35.26 14.27
C LEU A 14 -42.14 -34.26 14.69
N LEU A 15 -41.04 -34.73 15.28
CA LEU A 15 -39.90 -33.88 15.65
C LEU A 15 -39.21 -33.25 14.43
N VAL A 16 -38.98 -34.03 13.36
CA VAL A 16 -38.41 -33.50 12.12
C VAL A 16 -39.33 -32.47 11.46
N SER A 17 -40.65 -32.71 11.48
CA SER A 17 -41.65 -31.77 10.95
C SER A 17 -41.67 -30.45 11.71
N VAL A 18 -41.58 -30.50 13.05
CA VAL A 18 -41.52 -29.31 13.90
C VAL A 18 -40.22 -28.53 13.68
N VAL A 19 -39.08 -29.21 13.55
CA VAL A 19 -37.79 -28.55 13.26
C VAL A 19 -37.80 -27.88 11.88
N ILE A 20 -38.37 -28.50 10.86
CA ILE A 20 -38.51 -27.91 9.51
C ILE A 20 -39.47 -26.70 9.52
N LEU A 21 -40.55 -26.74 10.31
CA LEU A 21 -41.46 -25.61 10.49
C LEU A 21 -40.81 -24.45 11.27
N GLN A 22 -39.96 -24.74 12.25
CA GLN A 22 -39.19 -23.72 12.98
C GLN A 22 -38.09 -23.10 12.11
N LEU A 23 -37.38 -23.89 11.29
CA LEU A 23 -36.39 -23.37 10.34
C LEU A 23 -37.02 -22.52 9.23
N SER A 24 -38.19 -22.90 8.71
CA SER A 24 -38.90 -22.10 7.70
C SER A 24 -39.48 -20.80 8.26
N ALA A 25 -39.86 -20.76 9.55
CA ALA A 25 -40.22 -19.54 10.24
C ALA A 25 -39.01 -18.59 10.46
N VAL A 26 -37.82 -19.13 10.78
CA VAL A 26 -36.59 -18.33 10.94
C VAL A 26 -36.11 -17.77 9.59
N ILE A 27 -36.21 -18.53 8.50
CA ILE A 27 -35.90 -18.06 7.14
C ILE A 27 -36.90 -16.97 6.68
N SER A 28 -38.15 -17.02 7.15
CA SER A 28 -39.17 -16.00 6.85
C SER A 28 -38.97 -14.71 7.67
N ALA A 29 -38.31 -14.77 8.83
CA ALA A 29 -37.96 -13.62 9.65
C ALA A 29 -36.67 -12.92 9.18
N VAL A 30 -35.77 -13.62 8.49
CA VAL A 30 -34.58 -13.03 7.83
C VAL A 30 -34.89 -12.73 6.36
N ARG A 31 -35.95 -11.96 6.11
CA ARG A 31 -36.03 -11.17 4.87
C ARG A 31 -35.19 -9.91 5.07
N ILE A 32 -33.90 -10.01 4.78
CA ILE A 32 -33.09 -8.81 4.51
C ILE A 32 -33.69 -8.20 3.25
N ASN A 33 -34.56 -7.20 3.45
CA ASN A 33 -35.19 -6.47 2.36
C ASN A 33 -34.09 -5.76 1.57
N SER A 34 -33.90 -6.13 0.30
CA SER A 34 -32.89 -5.57 -0.59
C SER A 34 -33.05 -4.05 -0.79
N ARG A 35 -34.18 -3.47 -0.36
CA ARG A 35 -34.44 -2.02 -0.38
C ARG A 35 -33.86 -1.24 0.81
N THR A 36 -33.48 -1.91 1.90
CA THR A 36 -32.83 -1.25 3.06
C THR A 36 -31.32 -1.11 2.92
N LEU A 37 -30.67 -1.85 2.00
CA LEU A 37 -29.27 -1.62 1.62
C LEU A 37 -29.09 -0.37 0.75
N ALA A 38 -30.17 0.19 0.19
CA ALA A 38 -30.13 1.39 -0.63
C ALA A 38 -30.20 2.71 0.17
N ASN A 39 -30.31 2.63 1.51
CA ASN A 39 -30.44 3.80 2.40
C ASN A 39 -29.46 3.80 3.59
N LEU A 40 -28.39 3.01 3.52
CA LEU A 40 -27.16 3.46 4.20
C LEU A 40 -26.78 4.79 3.53
N PRO A 41 -26.45 5.85 4.29
CA PRO A 41 -25.82 7.00 3.67
C PRO A 41 -24.59 6.44 2.96
N GLN A 42 -24.66 6.41 1.63
CA GLN A 42 -23.46 6.36 0.83
C GLN A 42 -22.71 7.63 1.22
N GLN A 43 -21.83 7.54 2.22
CA GLN A 43 -20.59 8.28 2.14
C GLN A 43 -19.83 7.69 0.96
N GLN A 44 -20.34 7.99 -0.24
CA GLN A 44 -19.55 8.19 -1.42
C GLN A 44 -18.57 9.31 -1.01
N LYS A 45 -17.48 8.94 -0.34
CA LYS A 45 -16.37 9.86 -0.14
C LYS A 45 -15.81 10.03 -1.55
N ASN A 46 -16.27 11.09 -2.17
CA ASN A 46 -15.79 11.66 -3.40
C ASN A 46 -14.26 11.71 -3.29
N LEU A 47 -13.57 10.73 -3.86
CA LEU A 47 -12.11 10.56 -3.80
C LEU A 47 -11.45 10.97 -5.13
N ASP A 48 -12.23 11.47 -6.08
CA ASP A 48 -11.73 12.07 -7.33
C ASP A 48 -11.45 13.58 -7.20
N ALA A 49 -11.26 14.09 -5.98
CA ALA A 49 -10.76 15.44 -5.77
C ALA A 49 -9.22 15.41 -5.76
N PRO A 50 -8.50 16.27 -6.51
CA PRO A 50 -7.08 16.49 -6.26
C PRO A 50 -6.93 16.81 -4.78
N SER A 51 -6.22 15.95 -4.07
CA SER A 51 -6.02 16.02 -2.62
C SER A 51 -5.48 17.40 -2.21
N SER A 52 -6.35 18.29 -1.75
CA SER A 52 -6.00 19.65 -1.34
C SER A 52 -5.41 19.71 0.08
N TYR A 53 -4.89 18.59 0.58
CA TYR A 53 -4.47 18.47 1.98
C TYR A 53 -2.95 18.60 2.10
N PRO A 54 -2.47 19.31 3.13
CA PRO A 54 -1.05 19.54 3.34
C PRO A 54 -0.31 18.23 3.63
N ARG A 55 0.67 17.89 2.79
CA ARG A 55 1.33 16.58 2.82
C ARG A 55 2.79 16.64 3.24
N TRP A 56 3.51 17.68 2.86
CA TRP A 56 4.93 17.81 3.14
C TRP A 56 5.25 19.13 3.80
N CYS A 57 6.34 19.11 4.57
CA CYS A 57 6.98 20.32 5.05
C CYS A 57 8.36 20.43 4.41
N VAL A 58 8.51 21.35 3.46
CA VAL A 58 9.72 21.52 2.67
C VAL A 58 10.39 22.86 3.00
N PRO A 59 11.72 23.00 2.82
CA PRO A 59 12.36 24.29 2.89
C PRO A 59 11.83 25.23 1.80
N LYS A 60 11.70 26.51 2.13
CA LYS A 60 11.42 27.54 1.12
C LYS A 60 12.62 27.70 0.18
N GLN A 61 12.37 28.20 -1.04
CA GLN A 61 13.40 28.32 -2.07
C GLN A 61 14.58 29.21 -1.67
N GLU A 62 14.33 30.22 -0.85
CA GLU A 62 15.30 31.17 -0.31
C GLU A 62 16.03 30.72 0.96
N THR A 63 15.77 29.48 1.41
CA THR A 63 16.39 28.95 2.63
C THR A 63 17.88 28.73 2.42
N THR A 64 18.71 29.37 3.24
CA THR A 64 20.19 29.25 3.16
C THR A 64 20.67 27.90 3.69
N ASP A 65 21.84 27.44 3.23
CA ASP A 65 22.47 26.20 3.70
C ASP A 65 22.64 26.14 5.22
N ALA A 66 22.98 27.28 5.84
CA ALA A 66 23.08 27.37 7.30
C ALA A 66 21.74 27.09 8.00
N GLN A 67 20.65 27.60 7.41
CA GLN A 67 19.30 27.39 7.93
C GLN A 67 18.81 25.96 7.66
N LEU A 68 19.12 25.40 6.49
CA LEU A 68 18.83 23.99 6.17
C LEU A 68 19.52 23.05 7.17
N GLN A 69 20.80 23.28 7.47
CA GLN A 69 21.54 22.48 8.44
C GLN A 69 20.98 22.67 9.86
N ALA A 70 20.57 23.89 10.23
CA ALA A 70 19.93 24.15 11.51
C ALA A 70 18.60 23.40 11.67
N ASN A 71 17.80 23.32 10.60
CA ASN A 71 16.55 22.55 10.59
C ASN A 71 16.82 21.06 10.80
N ILE A 72 17.80 20.50 10.09
CA ILE A 72 18.24 19.10 10.27
C ILE A 72 18.70 18.88 11.71
N ASP A 73 19.56 19.73 12.23
CA ASP A 73 20.09 19.61 13.59
C ASP A 73 18.99 19.69 14.66
N PHE A 74 18.00 20.57 14.47
CA PHE A 74 16.84 20.66 15.36
C PHE A 74 16.03 19.36 15.39
N VAL A 75 15.78 18.74 14.24
CA VAL A 75 15.03 17.48 14.19
C VAL A 75 15.84 16.34 14.80
N CYS A 76 17.09 16.19 14.37
CA CYS A 76 17.88 15.00 14.61
C CYS A 76 18.61 15.03 15.95
N LYS A 77 19.13 16.19 16.36
CA LYS A 77 19.93 16.32 17.59
C LYS A 77 19.06 16.78 18.77
N ILE A 78 18.22 17.80 18.57
CA ILE A 78 17.42 18.40 19.65
C ILE A 78 16.18 17.55 19.94
N ASN A 79 15.39 17.23 18.91
CA ASN A 79 14.18 16.40 19.07
C ASN A 79 14.48 14.89 19.07
N LYS A 80 15.74 14.50 18.85
CA LYS A 80 16.22 13.11 18.88
C LYS A 80 15.44 12.17 17.95
N MET A 81 14.92 12.69 16.84
CA MET A 81 14.26 11.86 15.84
C MET A 81 15.29 11.02 15.08
N ASP A 82 14.87 9.85 14.59
CA ASP A 82 15.76 8.99 13.82
C ASP A 82 16.01 9.56 12.42
N CYS A 83 17.11 10.30 12.28
CA CYS A 83 17.57 10.87 11.02
C CYS A 83 18.62 10.02 10.33
N ARG A 84 18.69 8.73 10.66
CA ARG A 84 19.63 7.80 10.04
C ARG A 84 19.63 7.96 8.52
N SER A 85 18.49 7.97 7.84
CA SER A 85 18.37 8.04 6.38
C SER A 85 19.12 9.19 5.67
N ILE A 86 19.43 10.30 6.36
CA ILE A 86 20.08 11.49 5.77
C ILE A 86 21.57 11.62 6.11
N PHE A 87 22.11 10.82 7.04
CA PHE A 87 23.54 10.88 7.41
C PHE A 87 24.44 10.16 6.39
N PRO A 88 25.72 10.56 6.23
CA PRO A 88 26.64 9.92 5.29
C PRO A 88 26.74 8.39 5.51
N GLY A 89 26.57 7.62 4.44
CA GLY A 89 26.80 6.18 4.44
C GLY A 89 26.28 5.49 3.17
N PRO A 90 26.91 4.40 2.73
CA PRO A 90 26.58 3.74 1.46
C PRO A 90 25.17 3.14 1.40
N GLU A 91 24.52 2.92 2.54
CA GLU A 91 23.19 2.29 2.65
C GLU A 91 22.05 3.29 2.87
N ARG A 92 22.36 4.59 2.88
CA ARG A 92 21.47 5.64 3.38
C ARG A 92 20.82 6.40 2.23
N GLN A 93 19.52 6.17 2.05
CA GLN A 93 18.75 6.59 0.87
C GLN A 93 18.89 8.09 0.54
N CYS A 94 18.92 8.95 1.55
CA CYS A 94 18.96 10.41 1.37
C CYS A 94 20.36 11.00 1.63
N SER A 95 21.38 10.16 1.80
CA SER A 95 22.73 10.59 2.18
C SER A 95 23.54 11.20 1.03
N GLN A 96 23.25 10.79 -0.20
CA GLN A 96 23.90 11.29 -1.41
C GLN A 96 23.16 12.51 -2.00
N ASP A 97 21.97 12.81 -1.49
CA ASP A 97 21.17 13.94 -1.96
C ASP A 97 21.68 15.30 -1.41
N THR A 98 21.15 16.36 -2.02
CA THR A 98 21.44 17.75 -1.65
C THR A 98 21.01 18.06 -0.20
N LEU A 99 21.62 19.10 0.37
CA LEU A 99 21.26 19.57 1.71
C LEU A 99 19.77 19.94 1.82
N THR A 100 19.19 20.47 0.74
CA THR A 100 17.76 20.79 0.62
C THR A 100 16.88 19.55 0.78
N ILE A 101 17.22 18.44 0.11
CA ILE A 101 16.45 17.19 0.18
C ILE A 101 16.56 16.58 1.59
N LYS A 102 17.77 16.57 2.15
CA LYS A 102 18.00 16.11 3.54
C LYS A 102 17.17 16.91 4.54
N ALA A 103 17.11 18.23 4.36
CA ALA A 103 16.29 19.11 5.20
C ALA A 103 14.79 18.84 4.99
N ALA A 104 14.33 18.69 3.74
CA ALA A 104 12.94 18.37 3.45
C ALA A 104 12.48 17.05 4.08
N TYR A 105 13.34 16.03 4.06
CA TYR A 105 13.09 14.76 4.75
C TYR A 105 12.94 14.94 6.26
N ALA A 106 13.90 15.61 6.91
CA ALA A 106 13.87 15.85 8.34
C ALA A 106 12.67 16.70 8.75
N MET A 107 12.42 17.79 8.02
CA MET A 107 11.33 18.73 8.28
C MET A 107 9.97 18.08 8.11
N THR A 108 9.77 17.29 7.05
CA THR A 108 8.53 16.56 6.85
C THR A 108 8.32 15.48 7.92
N SER A 109 9.36 14.73 8.28
CA SER A 109 9.28 13.74 9.37
C SER A 109 8.85 14.37 10.70
N TYR A 110 9.42 15.54 11.02
CA TYR A 110 9.03 16.31 12.19
C TYR A 110 7.58 16.80 12.11
N TYR A 111 7.19 17.40 10.99
CA TYR A 111 5.85 17.88 10.74
C TYR A 111 4.78 16.79 10.93
N ILE A 112 5.04 15.59 10.41
CA ILE A 112 4.18 14.41 10.59
C ILE A 112 4.12 14.00 12.06
N SER A 113 5.26 13.93 12.75
CA SER A 113 5.32 13.56 14.18
C SER A 113 4.55 14.53 15.10
N LYS A 114 4.27 15.74 14.63
CA LYS A 114 3.51 16.78 15.35
C LYS A 114 2.06 16.89 14.89
N GLY A 115 1.57 15.94 14.11
CA GLY A 115 0.17 15.91 13.69
C GLY A 115 -0.17 16.96 12.63
N LEU A 116 0.79 17.30 11.75
CA LEU A 116 0.56 18.13 10.56
C LEU A 116 0.12 19.58 10.86
N THR A 117 0.48 20.11 12.04
CA THR A 117 0.19 21.49 12.42
C THR A 117 1.08 22.48 11.66
N GLY A 118 0.52 23.61 11.20
CA GLY A 118 1.29 24.65 10.51
C GLY A 118 2.51 25.13 11.30
N ASP A 119 2.39 25.26 12.63
CA ASP A 119 3.49 25.67 13.52
C ASP A 119 4.67 24.70 13.47
N ALA A 120 4.41 23.40 13.36
CA ALA A 120 5.45 22.37 13.25
C ALA A 120 6.23 22.46 11.93
N CYS A 121 5.69 23.11 10.89
CA CYS A 121 6.40 23.37 9.65
C CYS A 121 7.09 24.74 9.60
N SER A 122 6.96 25.57 10.64
CA SER A 122 7.53 26.92 10.60
C SER A 122 9.05 26.93 10.47
N PHE A 123 9.77 26.10 11.26
CA PHE A 123 11.24 26.05 11.28
C PHE A 123 11.89 27.44 11.29
N ASN A 124 11.44 28.30 12.19
CA ASN A 124 11.83 29.71 12.25
C ASN A 124 11.61 30.46 10.92
N GLY A 125 10.45 30.25 10.30
CA GLY A 125 10.04 30.84 9.03
C GLY A 125 10.67 30.23 7.77
N SER A 126 11.52 29.21 7.89
CA SER A 126 12.21 28.60 6.75
C SER A 126 11.48 27.42 6.10
N GLY A 127 10.45 26.88 6.76
CA GLY A 127 9.61 25.84 6.18
C GLY A 127 8.32 26.36 5.57
N ILE A 128 7.84 25.62 4.58
CA ILE A 128 6.54 25.83 3.96
C ILE A 128 5.85 24.48 3.77
N VAL A 129 4.54 24.49 4.01
CA VAL A 129 3.70 23.33 3.79
C VAL A 129 3.33 23.27 2.31
N THR A 130 3.50 22.12 1.69
CA THR A 130 3.11 21.90 0.30
C THR A 130 2.20 20.67 0.14
N THR A 131 1.30 20.78 -0.84
CA THR A 131 0.41 19.71 -1.32
C THR A 131 1.00 18.96 -2.52
N ASP A 132 2.06 19.51 -3.10
CA ASP A 132 2.65 19.03 -4.35
C ASP A 132 3.76 18.02 -4.05
N ASP A 133 3.79 16.93 -4.81
CA ASP A 133 4.81 15.88 -4.64
C ASP A 133 6.19 16.51 -4.81
N PRO A 134 7.11 16.32 -3.86
CA PRO A 134 8.50 16.68 -4.06
C PRO A 134 9.01 16.13 -5.41
N PRO A 135 9.82 16.91 -6.15
CA PRO A 135 10.13 16.62 -7.55
C PRO A 135 10.72 15.21 -7.76
N ALA A 136 10.30 14.56 -8.85
CA ALA A 136 10.68 13.20 -9.27
C ALA A 136 12.19 12.95 -9.45
N SER A 137 13.02 14.00 -9.33
CA SER A 137 14.49 13.91 -9.34
C SER A 137 15.09 13.50 -7.99
N TYR A 138 14.27 13.31 -6.95
CA TYR A 138 14.77 12.86 -5.65
C TYR A 138 15.05 11.36 -5.69
N THR A 139 16.31 10.99 -5.44
CA THR A 139 16.70 9.57 -5.27
C THR A 139 16.22 9.00 -3.93
N CYS A 140 15.81 9.88 -3.01
CA CYS A 140 15.20 9.57 -1.72
C CYS A 140 13.71 9.92 -1.67
N ALA A 141 12.91 8.98 -1.17
CA ALA A 141 11.49 9.20 -0.91
C ALA A 141 11.29 10.01 0.39
N ILE A 142 10.61 11.15 0.30
CA ILE A 142 10.21 11.96 1.45
C ILE A 142 8.88 11.42 2.00
N PRO A 143 8.76 11.16 3.32
CA PRO A 143 7.53 10.62 3.91
C PRO A 143 6.35 11.58 3.71
N GLN A 144 5.13 11.06 3.63
CA GLN A 144 3.91 11.85 3.45
C GLN A 144 3.10 11.99 4.73
N GLY A 145 2.58 13.20 4.97
CA GLY A 145 1.58 13.48 5.98
C GLY A 145 0.16 13.25 5.47
N ILE A 146 -0.63 12.49 6.22
CA ILE A 146 -2.06 12.28 5.95
C ILE A 146 -2.85 12.68 7.20
N PRO A 147 -3.81 13.61 7.09
CA PRO A 147 -4.71 13.93 8.20
C PRO A 147 -5.43 12.67 8.72
N ASP A 148 -5.50 12.51 10.06
CA ASP A 148 -6.17 11.39 10.75
C ASP A 148 -5.60 9.98 10.43
N ALA A 149 -4.35 9.89 10.00
CA ALA A 149 -3.68 8.63 9.71
C ALA A 149 -3.58 7.72 10.95
N LYS A 150 -4.29 6.58 10.93
CA LYS A 150 -4.12 5.50 11.91
C LYS A 150 -3.11 4.46 11.44
N TRP A 151 -2.08 4.20 12.20
CA TRP A 151 -1.01 3.25 11.87
C TRP A 151 -1.23 1.93 12.58
N CYS A 152 -0.75 0.85 11.97
CA CYS A 152 -0.65 -0.44 12.65
C CYS A 152 0.82 -0.73 12.96
N VAL A 153 1.19 -0.62 14.23
CA VAL A 153 2.57 -0.79 14.68
C VAL A 153 2.69 -2.03 15.57
N ALA A 154 3.91 -2.57 15.67
CA ALA A 154 4.19 -3.67 16.58
C ALA A 154 4.28 -3.15 18.01
N LYS A 155 3.67 -3.86 18.97
CA LYS A 155 3.81 -3.55 20.40
C LYS A 155 5.27 -3.65 20.86
N GLN A 156 5.63 -3.02 21.97
CA GLN A 156 7.03 -2.97 22.42
C GLN A 156 7.62 -4.37 22.70
N GLU A 157 6.80 -5.27 23.25
CA GLU A 157 7.15 -6.63 23.62
C GLU A 157 7.21 -7.61 22.44
N THR A 158 6.85 -7.19 21.23
CA THR A 158 6.85 -8.04 20.04
C THR A 158 8.26 -8.49 19.69
N THR A 159 8.47 -9.80 19.63
CA THR A 159 9.77 -10.44 19.36
C THR A 159 10.12 -10.45 17.87
N ASP A 160 11.40 -10.57 17.52
CA ASP A 160 11.85 -10.67 16.13
C ASP A 160 11.18 -11.83 15.36
N THR A 161 10.92 -12.96 16.04
CA THR A 161 10.18 -14.08 15.45
C THR A 161 8.74 -13.68 15.09
N GLN A 162 8.06 -12.93 15.96
CA GLN A 162 6.72 -12.42 15.68
C GLN A 162 6.73 -11.35 14.59
N LEU A 163 7.73 -10.46 14.57
CA LEU A 163 7.89 -9.46 13.52
C LEU A 163 8.07 -10.12 12.15
N GLN A 164 8.94 -11.14 12.05
CA GLN A 164 9.11 -11.89 10.81
C GLN A 164 7.86 -12.65 10.42
N ALA A 165 7.16 -13.26 11.39
CA ALA A 165 5.89 -13.93 11.12
C ALA A 165 4.80 -12.97 10.61
N ASN A 166 4.77 -11.73 11.10
CA ASN A 166 3.86 -10.70 10.60
C ASN A 166 4.18 -10.33 9.16
N ILE A 167 5.47 -10.12 8.82
CA ILE A 167 5.90 -9.90 7.44
C ILE A 167 5.47 -11.08 6.57
N ASP A 168 5.83 -12.31 6.94
CA ASP A 168 5.51 -13.51 6.18
C ASP A 168 4.01 -13.69 5.98
N LEU A 169 3.19 -13.37 7.00
CA LEU A 169 1.73 -13.39 6.92
C LEU A 169 1.23 -12.39 5.89
N VAL A 170 1.65 -11.13 5.99
CA VAL A 170 1.22 -10.07 5.07
C VAL A 170 1.63 -10.40 3.63
N CYS A 171 2.86 -10.84 3.42
CA CYS A 171 3.38 -11.10 2.08
C CYS A 171 2.86 -12.38 1.44
N LYS A 172 2.24 -13.27 2.22
CA LYS A 172 1.50 -14.42 1.69
C LYS A 172 0.10 -14.05 1.22
N ILE A 173 -0.42 -12.89 1.60
CA ILE A 173 -1.76 -12.45 1.22
C ILE A 173 -1.68 -11.77 -0.14
N HIS A 174 -2.41 -12.32 -1.11
CA HIS A 174 -2.54 -11.71 -2.43
C HIS A 174 -3.11 -10.29 -2.31
N GLY A 175 -2.39 -9.30 -2.85
CA GLY A 175 -2.82 -7.90 -2.88
C GLY A 175 -2.03 -6.93 -1.99
N ILE A 176 -1.01 -7.37 -1.26
CA ILE A 176 -0.10 -6.47 -0.52
C ILE A 176 1.31 -6.60 -1.10
N ASP A 177 1.82 -5.49 -1.62
CA ASP A 177 3.16 -5.43 -2.21
C ASP A 177 4.24 -5.37 -1.12
N CYS A 178 4.92 -6.50 -0.92
CA CYS A 178 6.05 -6.61 -0.01
C CYS A 178 7.41 -6.36 -0.66
N THR A 179 7.49 -6.03 -1.95
CA THR A 179 8.78 -5.75 -2.60
C THR A 179 9.48 -4.55 -1.97
N SER A 180 8.70 -3.55 -1.58
CA SER A 180 9.17 -2.37 -0.85
C SER A 180 9.82 -2.72 0.51
N ILE A 181 9.55 -3.89 1.10
CA ILE A 181 10.15 -4.32 2.38
C ILE A 181 11.23 -5.39 2.23
N PHE A 182 11.36 -6.10 1.11
CA PHE A 182 12.41 -7.11 0.99
C PHE A 182 13.81 -6.47 0.86
N PRO A 183 14.88 -7.11 1.37
CA PRO A 183 16.25 -6.61 1.21
C PRO A 183 16.64 -6.52 -0.28
N GLY A 184 17.15 -5.38 -0.72
CA GLY A 184 17.48 -5.11 -2.13
C GLY A 184 17.94 -3.66 -2.34
N PRO A 185 18.57 -3.34 -3.50
CA PRO A 185 19.08 -2.00 -3.78
C PRO A 185 17.99 -0.94 -3.98
N ASP A 186 16.77 -1.35 -4.38
CA ASP A 186 15.73 -0.42 -4.86
C ASP A 186 14.44 -0.37 -4.00
N GLY A 187 14.32 -1.16 -2.93
CA GLY A 187 13.10 -1.17 -2.12
C GLY A 187 13.10 -0.08 -1.04
N LEU A 188 11.97 0.64 -0.94
CA LEU A 188 11.74 1.78 -0.02
C LEU A 188 12.11 1.51 1.45
N CYS A 189 11.97 0.27 1.91
CA CYS A 189 12.27 -0.19 3.28
C CYS A 189 13.39 -1.24 3.34
N SER A 190 14.07 -1.53 2.23
CA SER A 190 15.02 -2.64 2.13
C SER A 190 16.17 -2.57 3.14
N ASN A 191 16.67 -1.36 3.43
CA ASN A 191 17.76 -1.10 4.38
C ASN A 191 17.28 -0.70 5.80
N SER A 192 16.01 -0.93 6.12
CA SER A 192 15.43 -0.60 7.43
C SER A 192 15.53 -1.76 8.43
N THR A 193 15.22 -1.52 9.71
CA THR A 193 15.23 -2.60 10.73
C THR A 193 14.12 -3.62 10.46
N LEU A 194 14.25 -4.84 10.99
CA LEU A 194 13.19 -5.85 10.92
C LEU A 194 11.85 -5.32 11.43
N ARG A 195 11.88 -4.58 12.55
CA ARG A 195 10.70 -3.92 13.12
C ARG A 195 10.10 -2.90 12.16
N THR A 196 10.93 -2.03 11.56
CA THR A 196 10.47 -1.02 10.60
C THR A 196 9.76 -1.68 9.41
N ARG A 197 10.35 -2.74 8.85
CA ARG A 197 9.74 -3.51 7.76
C ARG A 197 8.42 -4.15 8.16
N ALA A 198 8.37 -4.74 9.36
CA ALA A 198 7.16 -5.35 9.88
C ALA A 198 6.05 -4.32 10.10
N GLU A 199 6.36 -3.16 10.70
CA GLU A 199 5.40 -2.08 10.93
C GLU A 199 4.86 -1.49 9.62
N PHE A 200 5.70 -1.40 8.58
CA PHE A 200 5.26 -1.04 7.24
C PHE A 200 4.29 -2.09 6.67
N ALA A 201 4.67 -3.37 6.69
CA ALA A 201 3.82 -4.48 6.21
C ALA A 201 2.48 -4.53 6.95
N MET A 202 2.52 -4.42 8.27
CA MET A 202 1.35 -4.42 9.15
C MET A 202 0.43 -3.24 8.87
N THR A 203 1.01 -2.05 8.64
CA THR A 203 0.22 -0.87 8.23
C THR A 203 -0.38 -1.05 6.84
N ALA A 204 0.34 -1.63 5.88
CA ALA A 204 -0.19 -1.90 4.54
C ALA A 204 -1.40 -2.85 4.62
N TYR A 205 -1.28 -3.92 5.41
CA TYR A 205 -2.38 -4.85 5.67
C TYR A 205 -3.56 -4.20 6.38
N TYR A 206 -3.30 -3.38 7.39
CA TYR A 206 -4.35 -2.66 8.10
C TYR A 206 -5.14 -1.71 7.19
N ILE A 207 -4.45 -1.02 6.27
CA ILE A 207 -5.10 -0.14 5.28
C ILE A 207 -5.90 -0.99 4.27
N SER A 208 -5.32 -2.07 3.74
CA SER A 208 -6.03 -2.93 2.78
C SER A 208 -7.26 -3.62 3.36
N ASN A 209 -7.33 -3.78 4.69
CA ASN A 209 -8.48 -4.31 5.42
C ASN A 209 -9.43 -3.20 5.92
N GLY A 210 -9.40 -2.01 5.31
CA GLY A 210 -10.37 -0.95 5.56
C GLY A 210 -10.23 -0.28 6.93
N LEU A 211 -9.03 -0.28 7.51
CA LEU A 211 -8.72 0.37 8.79
C LEU A 211 -9.53 -0.20 9.99
N LEU A 212 -9.89 -1.48 9.93
CA LEU A 212 -10.53 -2.17 11.05
C LEU A 212 -9.50 -2.47 12.14
N ASP A 213 -9.78 -2.08 13.39
CA ASP A 213 -8.84 -2.27 14.52
C ASP A 213 -8.40 -3.74 14.69
N LEU A 214 -9.29 -4.70 14.39
CA LEU A 214 -8.99 -6.14 14.41
C LEU A 214 -7.94 -6.54 13.35
N GLY A 215 -7.87 -5.83 12.22
CA GLY A 215 -6.87 -6.05 11.18
C GLY A 215 -5.44 -5.74 11.64
N CYS A 216 -5.27 -5.05 12.76
CA CYS A 216 -3.95 -4.78 13.35
C CYS A 216 -3.56 -5.76 14.47
N ASN A 217 -4.35 -6.80 14.75
CA ASN A 217 -4.10 -7.66 15.90
C ASN A 217 -2.82 -8.51 15.75
N PHE A 218 -2.57 -9.10 14.57
CA PHE A 218 -1.36 -9.92 14.28
C PHE A 218 -1.02 -10.93 15.40
N ASN A 219 -2.01 -11.70 15.84
CA ASN A 219 -1.89 -12.64 16.95
C ASN A 219 -1.37 -11.99 18.26
N GLY A 220 -1.91 -10.82 18.58
CA GLY A 220 -1.61 -10.03 19.77
C GLY A 220 -0.37 -9.13 19.65
N SER A 221 0.36 -9.19 18.53
CA SER A 221 1.63 -8.49 18.36
C SER A 221 1.52 -7.07 17.79
N GLY A 222 0.35 -6.68 17.26
CA GLY A 222 0.11 -5.35 16.71
C GLY A 222 -0.89 -4.51 17.51
N ILE A 223 -0.81 -3.19 17.32
CA ILE A 223 -1.70 -2.20 17.92
C ILE A 223 -1.91 -1.00 16.98
N VAL A 224 -3.16 -0.51 16.94
CA VAL A 224 -3.50 0.71 16.19
C VAL A 224 -3.09 1.94 16.99
N THR A 225 -2.46 2.91 16.33
CA THR A 225 -2.02 4.17 16.95
C THR A 225 -2.24 5.34 15.98
N PRO A 226 -2.62 6.54 16.47
CA PRO A 226 -2.64 7.74 15.64
C PRO A 226 -1.23 8.26 15.33
N ASN A 227 -0.21 7.79 16.03
CA ASN A 227 1.17 8.24 15.87
C ASN A 227 1.92 7.33 14.90
N PRO A 228 2.75 7.89 13.99
CA PRO A 228 3.61 7.09 13.13
C PRO A 228 4.62 6.28 13.96
N PRO A 229 5.13 5.15 13.42
CA PRO A 229 6.22 4.41 14.04
C PRO A 229 7.47 5.29 14.21
N ALA A 230 8.26 5.03 15.25
CA ALA A 230 9.41 5.88 15.63
C ALA A 230 10.48 5.97 14.51
N SER A 231 10.61 4.92 13.71
CA SER A 231 11.40 4.86 12.48
C SER A 231 10.45 4.98 11.29
N ASN A 232 9.76 6.12 11.10
CA ASN A 232 8.91 6.36 9.94
C ASN A 232 9.71 6.59 8.65
N THR A 233 10.86 5.92 8.53
CA THR A 233 11.83 6.14 7.45
C THR A 233 11.31 5.68 6.10
N CYS A 234 10.38 4.72 6.13
CA CYS A 234 9.67 4.17 4.98
C CYS A 234 8.46 4.99 4.53
N GLY A 235 8.01 5.95 5.34
CA GLY A 235 6.69 6.55 5.19
C GLY A 235 5.55 5.56 5.44
N ARG A 236 4.33 6.01 5.13
CA ARG A 236 3.11 5.19 5.23
C ARG A 236 2.90 4.44 3.90
N PRO A 237 2.39 3.21 3.91
CA PRO A 237 2.08 2.45 2.68
C PRO A 237 0.76 2.85 2.02
N ASP A 238 0.29 4.09 2.20
CA ASP A 238 -0.98 4.57 1.64
C ASP A 238 -1.01 4.56 0.10
N ARG A 239 0.15 4.62 -0.56
CA ARG A 239 0.26 4.55 -2.02
C ARG A 239 0.05 3.14 -2.63
N ILE A 240 -0.06 2.08 -1.81
CA ILE A 240 -0.24 0.70 -2.31
C ILE A 240 -1.72 0.34 -2.52
N VAL A 241 -2.65 1.07 -1.90
CA VAL A 241 -4.07 0.66 -1.84
C VAL A 241 -4.96 1.17 -2.98
N ASP A 242 -4.50 2.13 -3.78
CA ASP A 242 -5.24 2.66 -4.94
C ASP A 242 -4.55 2.37 -6.30
N ALA A 243 -3.49 1.55 -6.27
CA ALA A 243 -2.75 1.20 -7.46
C ALA A 243 -3.66 0.50 -8.49
N LYS A 244 -3.61 0.97 -9.74
CA LYS A 244 -4.33 0.40 -10.87
C LYS A 244 -3.35 -0.27 -11.82
N TRP A 245 -3.73 -1.46 -12.27
CA TRP A 245 -3.00 -2.23 -13.27
C TRP A 245 -3.85 -2.43 -14.50
N CYS A 246 -3.19 -2.50 -15.65
CA CYS A 246 -3.83 -2.93 -16.88
C CYS A 246 -3.45 -4.39 -17.15
N VAL A 247 -4.43 -5.29 -17.08
CA VAL A 247 -4.18 -6.74 -17.17
C VAL A 247 -4.97 -7.36 -18.32
N PRO A 248 -4.49 -8.49 -18.89
CA PRO A 248 -5.27 -9.24 -19.87
C PRO A 248 -6.58 -9.74 -19.27
N LYS A 249 -7.66 -9.68 -20.06
CA LYS A 249 -8.94 -10.31 -19.70
C LYS A 249 -8.80 -11.82 -19.68
N GLN A 250 -9.60 -12.47 -18.84
CA GLN A 250 -9.72 -13.94 -18.85
C GLN A 250 -10.18 -14.42 -20.24
N GLY A 251 -9.51 -15.43 -20.77
CA GLY A 251 -9.78 -15.96 -22.11
C GLY A 251 -9.02 -15.29 -23.26
N THR A 252 -8.13 -14.32 -22.97
CA THR A 252 -7.21 -13.77 -23.98
C THR A 252 -6.26 -14.86 -24.47
N THR A 253 -6.17 -15.06 -25.78
CA THR A 253 -5.34 -16.11 -26.39
C THR A 253 -3.85 -15.75 -26.34
N SER A 254 -2.97 -16.75 -26.39
CA SER A 254 -1.52 -16.53 -26.44
C SER A 254 -1.08 -15.62 -27.59
N THR A 255 -1.74 -15.71 -28.75
CA THR A 255 -1.51 -14.81 -29.89
C THR A 255 -1.87 -13.37 -29.57
N GLN A 256 -2.99 -13.12 -28.89
CA GLN A 256 -3.40 -11.78 -28.46
C GLN A 256 -2.48 -11.22 -27.36
N LEU A 257 -2.06 -12.06 -26.40
CA LEU A 257 -1.11 -11.66 -25.37
C LEU A 257 0.23 -11.22 -25.97
N GLN A 258 0.76 -11.99 -26.93
CA GLN A 258 2.00 -11.64 -27.61
C GLN A 258 1.84 -10.37 -28.46
N ALA A 259 0.70 -10.19 -29.13
CA ALA A 259 0.40 -8.94 -29.84
C ALA A 259 0.32 -7.72 -28.92
N ASN A 260 -0.25 -7.86 -27.71
CA ASN A 260 -0.29 -6.78 -26.73
C ASN A 260 1.12 -6.39 -26.28
N ILE A 261 1.99 -7.37 -26.03
CA ILE A 261 3.40 -7.14 -25.72
C ILE A 261 4.07 -6.42 -26.89
N ASP A 262 4.02 -6.97 -28.10
CA ASP A 262 4.70 -6.43 -29.27
C ASP A 262 4.21 -5.02 -29.68
N SER A 263 2.96 -4.68 -29.34
CA SER A 263 2.41 -3.34 -29.61
C SER A 263 3.03 -2.23 -28.75
N VAL A 264 3.58 -2.59 -27.59
CA VAL A 264 4.16 -1.66 -26.62
C VAL A 264 5.67 -1.75 -26.68
N CYS A 265 6.17 -2.96 -26.52
CA CYS A 265 7.59 -3.29 -26.52
C CYS A 265 8.09 -3.16 -27.96
N ASN A 266 9.12 -2.34 -28.17
CA ASN A 266 9.65 -1.88 -29.47
C ASN A 266 9.15 -0.52 -29.96
N THR A 267 8.26 0.15 -29.23
CA THR A 267 8.13 1.62 -29.33
C THR A 267 9.24 2.27 -28.49
N HIS A 268 9.84 3.37 -28.96
CA HIS A 268 11.08 3.96 -28.39
C HIS A 268 10.99 4.44 -26.91
N TYR A 269 9.88 4.21 -26.20
CA TYR A 269 9.59 4.81 -24.90
C TYR A 269 9.28 3.85 -23.74
N ILE A 270 9.08 2.54 -23.97
CA ILE A 270 8.64 1.62 -22.90
C ILE A 270 9.53 0.37 -22.86
N ASP A 271 10.27 0.18 -21.75
CA ASP A 271 11.04 -1.04 -21.49
C ASP A 271 10.17 -2.12 -20.86
N CYS A 272 9.84 -3.13 -21.66
CA CYS A 272 9.01 -4.26 -21.25
C CYS A 272 9.76 -5.37 -20.49
N LYS A 273 11.05 -5.18 -20.18
CA LYS A 273 11.84 -6.24 -19.58
C LYS A 273 11.60 -6.40 -18.08
N GLY A 274 11.10 -5.36 -17.41
CA GLY A 274 11.00 -5.30 -15.95
C GLY A 274 12.34 -5.01 -15.28
N PRO A 275 12.34 -4.70 -13.97
CA PRO A 275 13.58 -4.56 -13.19
C PRO A 275 14.44 -5.82 -13.37
N ASP A 276 15.70 -5.63 -13.77
CA ASP A 276 16.70 -6.68 -14.04
C ASP A 276 16.32 -7.72 -15.12
N GLY A 277 15.31 -7.45 -15.94
CA GLY A 277 14.82 -8.41 -16.94
C GLY A 277 14.01 -9.57 -16.35
N SER A 278 13.61 -9.48 -15.08
CA SER A 278 12.86 -10.51 -14.34
C SER A 278 11.55 -10.89 -15.04
N CYS A 279 10.78 -9.89 -15.49
CA CYS A 279 9.53 -10.09 -16.19
C CYS A 279 9.66 -10.76 -17.55
N SER A 280 10.80 -10.60 -18.23
CA SER A 280 11.04 -11.25 -19.53
C SER A 280 11.10 -12.79 -19.44
N LYS A 281 11.35 -13.34 -18.25
CA LYS A 281 11.51 -14.79 -18.02
C LYS A 281 10.23 -15.43 -17.44
N ASP A 282 9.19 -14.65 -17.20
CA ASP A 282 7.94 -15.10 -16.61
C ASP A 282 6.97 -15.66 -17.67
N THR A 283 5.77 -16.06 -17.24
CA THR A 283 4.68 -16.51 -18.12
C THR A 283 4.28 -15.44 -19.13
N LEU A 284 3.66 -15.88 -20.21
CA LEU A 284 3.17 -14.98 -21.25
C LEU A 284 2.09 -14.03 -20.72
N GLU A 285 1.21 -14.50 -19.82
CA GLU A 285 0.24 -13.65 -19.13
C GLU A 285 0.92 -12.56 -18.28
N THR A 286 1.90 -12.94 -17.46
CA THR A 286 2.60 -11.98 -16.58
C THR A 286 3.37 -10.94 -17.40
N ARG A 287 4.05 -11.37 -18.46
CA ARG A 287 4.73 -10.47 -19.41
C ARG A 287 3.78 -9.48 -20.08
N ALA A 288 2.61 -9.95 -20.50
CA ALA A 288 1.59 -9.10 -21.09
C ALA A 288 1.05 -8.10 -20.07
N ALA A 289 0.72 -8.55 -18.85
CA ALA A 289 0.28 -7.67 -17.77
C ALA A 289 1.32 -6.57 -17.44
N TYR A 290 2.62 -6.90 -17.48
CA TYR A 290 3.68 -5.93 -17.28
C TYR A 290 3.70 -4.87 -18.39
N ALA A 291 3.79 -5.30 -19.66
CA ALA A 291 3.83 -4.40 -20.81
C ALA A 291 2.58 -3.51 -20.88
N MET A 292 1.41 -4.10 -20.63
CA MET A 292 0.13 -3.40 -20.66
C MET A 292 0.01 -2.37 -19.53
N THR A 293 0.46 -2.71 -18.33
CA THR A 293 0.48 -1.77 -17.20
C THR A 293 1.46 -0.63 -17.44
N ALA A 294 2.65 -0.91 -17.99
CA ALA A 294 3.62 0.12 -18.34
C ALA A 294 3.07 1.11 -19.37
N ASN A 295 2.34 0.63 -20.38
CA ASN A 295 1.64 1.49 -21.35
C ASN A 295 0.50 2.30 -20.71
N TYR A 296 -0.26 1.69 -19.82
CA TYR A 296 -1.33 2.40 -19.10
C TYR A 296 -0.78 3.56 -18.26
N ILE A 297 0.36 3.34 -17.57
CA ILE A 297 1.05 4.37 -16.79
C ILE A 297 1.64 5.46 -17.69
N SER A 298 2.32 5.10 -18.78
CA SER A 298 2.92 6.09 -19.69
C SER A 298 1.90 7.00 -20.35
N ASN A 299 0.66 6.52 -20.50
CA ASN A 299 -0.48 7.29 -21.00
C ASN A 299 -1.24 8.04 -19.88
N GLY A 300 -0.64 8.21 -18.70
CA GLY A 300 -1.23 8.96 -17.59
C GLY A 300 -2.50 8.31 -17.03
N LEU A 301 -2.57 6.98 -17.05
CA LEU A 301 -3.68 6.19 -16.48
C LEU A 301 -5.03 6.42 -17.15
N ASN A 302 -5.00 6.91 -18.39
CA ASN A 302 -6.17 7.01 -19.23
C ASN A 302 -6.63 5.62 -19.68
N GLU A 303 -7.94 5.39 -19.69
CA GLU A 303 -8.54 4.10 -20.10
C GLU A 303 -8.09 3.64 -21.49
N PHE A 304 -7.84 4.59 -22.41
CA PHE A 304 -7.31 4.32 -23.74
C PHE A 304 -5.93 3.63 -23.70
N GLY A 305 -5.09 3.97 -22.72
CA GLY A 305 -3.80 3.30 -22.47
C GLY A 305 -3.94 1.85 -22.02
N CYS A 306 -5.14 1.42 -21.63
CA CYS A 306 -5.48 0.04 -21.29
C CYS A 306 -6.48 -0.60 -22.27
N TYR A 307 -6.60 -0.09 -23.49
CA TYR A 307 -7.62 -0.61 -24.42
C TYR A 307 -7.23 -1.95 -25.07
N PHE A 308 -6.02 -2.07 -25.63
CA PHE A 308 -5.47 -3.29 -26.29
C PHE A 308 -6.49 -4.07 -27.13
N ASN A 309 -7.22 -3.36 -28.00
CA ASN A 309 -8.27 -3.93 -28.85
C ASN A 309 -9.34 -4.71 -28.06
N GLY A 310 -9.68 -4.23 -26.86
CA GLY A 310 -10.66 -4.84 -25.97
C GLY A 310 -10.18 -6.06 -25.20
N THR A 311 -8.91 -6.46 -25.33
CA THR A 311 -8.35 -7.65 -24.63
C THR A 311 -7.87 -7.36 -23.20
N ALA A 312 -7.97 -6.12 -22.76
CA ALA A 312 -7.42 -5.65 -21.50
C ALA A 312 -8.48 -5.07 -20.56
N ILE A 313 -8.22 -5.11 -19.25
CA ILE A 313 -9.07 -4.57 -18.20
C ILE A 313 -8.23 -3.90 -17.12
N ILE A 314 -8.74 -2.80 -16.58
CA ILE A 314 -8.15 -2.14 -15.41
C ILE A 314 -8.59 -2.90 -14.16
N THR A 315 -7.63 -3.23 -13.30
CA THR A 315 -7.87 -3.93 -12.04
C THR A 315 -7.16 -3.21 -10.90
N THR A 316 -7.69 -3.35 -9.70
CA THR A 316 -7.04 -2.96 -8.43
C THR A 316 -6.36 -4.15 -7.75
N THR A 317 -6.33 -5.30 -8.41
CA THR A 317 -5.65 -6.51 -7.94
C THR A 317 -4.33 -6.65 -8.66
N SER A 318 -3.22 -6.66 -7.91
CA SER A 318 -1.88 -6.79 -8.49
C SER A 318 -1.76 -8.08 -9.32
N PRO A 319 -1.30 -8.00 -10.59
CA PRO A 319 -0.98 -9.14 -11.45
C PRO A 319 0.42 -9.70 -11.21
N SER A 320 1.16 -9.17 -10.22
CA SER A 320 2.53 -9.59 -9.96
C SER A 320 2.62 -11.07 -9.60
N SER A 321 3.68 -11.72 -10.03
CA SER A 321 4.01 -13.11 -9.68
C SER A 321 5.17 -13.14 -8.68
N ASN A 322 5.59 -14.34 -8.24
CA ASN A 322 6.79 -14.51 -7.42
C ASN A 322 8.09 -14.17 -8.17
N THR A 323 8.05 -14.10 -9.50
CA THR A 323 9.23 -13.96 -10.38
C THR A 323 9.23 -12.69 -11.21
N CYS A 324 8.11 -11.99 -11.32
CA CYS A 324 7.96 -10.72 -12.02
C CYS A 324 7.07 -9.78 -11.23
N PHE A 325 7.68 -8.65 -10.84
CA PHE A 325 6.97 -7.55 -10.22
C PHE A 325 6.42 -6.59 -11.27
N ILE A 326 5.15 -6.22 -11.11
CA ILE A 326 4.47 -5.28 -12.00
C ILE A 326 4.03 -4.07 -11.16
N PRO A 327 4.71 -2.90 -11.27
CA PRO A 327 4.31 -1.70 -10.54
C PRO A 327 2.97 -1.19 -11.05
N GLY A 328 2.06 -0.84 -10.14
CA GLY A 328 0.77 -0.21 -10.48
C GLY A 328 0.89 1.31 -10.56
N GLY A 329 -0.03 1.95 -11.29
CA GLY A 329 -0.10 3.41 -11.43
C GLY A 329 -1.14 4.06 -10.53
N LEU A 330 -0.88 5.33 -10.15
CA LEU A 330 -1.77 6.20 -9.36
C LEU A 330 -2.22 7.45 -10.12
#